data_AF-A0A9D1FEJ4-F1
#
_entry.id   AF-A0A9D1FEJ4-F1
#
_cell.length_a   1.000
_cell.length_b   1.000
_cell.length_c   1.000
_cell.angle_alpha   90.00
_cell.angle_beta   90.00
_cell.angle_gamma   90.00
#
_symmetry.space_group_name_H-M   'P 1'
#
loop_
_entity.id
_entity.type
_entity.pdbx_description
1 polymer ?
#
loop_
_entity_poly.entity_id
_entity_poly.type
_entity_poly.pdbx_seq_one_letter_code
_entity_poly.pdbx_strand_id
1 'polypeptide(L)'
;MAANNGPAQRRMLGTDIGTLGREELITLARAVCGQAAAFAGGHGNIHPENIFMSADGSPWLGGRAEHAPGEWTTDELEYMAPELFWAGAGDARADVYSVGLLLYAGVTRGRLPFFACAASEMTNTQRASALRRRMNGETVPIPTIAGEKLGEVLKKALSFEDDRRYSDTVELSMALESCVGEGDAAARAMFGKPERELSEVERTMAGILASYSADEAAAEPEPEPEPEPEPVPEPVPEPAEPEAEPEPEPAPIPAPFLEPLPELEPLPDPDTVWPEPETDSKPEPAPEAPAGPGDGPPEPPAPDGPNSPDGEEKRNRSTLWFVVLICALAAAAAVIMNFVLPRVYPAENVTPPSPTLAPGWAQESAAVTPTETPEPTPSSTPEPTPSPSPSAPAAPAGSEYEIVTGDYSWTEAEQLCREMGGHLAVIDDEDELEYIASLAEAEGLDFLWIGFYRRDGNFYWVDNSPGYYAWAPGEPSNFDTDGTVESYGLLMKTGSLWLYNDSRNDPAALYPAIYSGHIGFICEYD
;
A
#
# COMPACT_ATOMS: atom_id res chain seq x y z
N MET A 1 18.47 -50.27 15.99
CA MET A 1 17.95 -49.34 17.00
C MET A 1 17.47 -48.13 16.24
N ALA A 2 16.20 -47.71 16.36
CA ALA A 2 15.75 -46.47 15.75
C ALA A 2 16.25 -45.29 16.60
N ALA A 3 16.88 -44.30 15.97
CA ALA A 3 17.30 -43.09 16.66
C ALA A 3 16.08 -42.20 16.90
N ASN A 4 15.82 -41.88 18.16
CA ASN A 4 14.65 -41.10 18.57
C ASN A 4 14.94 -39.60 18.44
N ASN A 5 15.03 -39.11 17.21
CA ASN A 5 15.28 -37.70 16.91
C ASN A 5 14.01 -36.88 17.18
N GLY A 6 13.90 -36.35 18.41
CA GLY A 6 12.90 -35.33 18.75
C GLY A 6 13.20 -33.97 18.09
N PRO A 7 12.35 -32.94 18.32
CA PRO A 7 12.44 -31.63 17.66
C PRO A 7 13.61 -30.74 18.13
N ALA A 8 14.69 -31.32 18.66
CA ALA A 8 15.87 -30.59 19.07
C ALA A 8 16.74 -30.23 17.85
N GLN A 9 17.13 -28.95 17.76
CA GLN A 9 18.15 -28.45 16.84
C GLN A 9 17.79 -28.44 15.34
N ARG A 10 16.61 -27.89 15.02
CA ARG A 10 16.42 -27.17 13.75
C ARG A 10 16.76 -25.68 13.96
N ARG A 11 17.30 -25.00 12.94
CA ARG A 11 17.57 -23.55 12.91
C ARG A 11 16.48 -22.86 12.09
N MET A 12 15.86 -21.82 12.65
CA MET A 12 14.98 -20.91 11.90
C MET A 12 15.76 -20.26 10.76
N LEU A 13 15.14 -20.07 9.58
CA LEU A 13 15.77 -19.44 8.43
C LEU A 13 15.82 -17.91 8.61
N GLY A 14 14.68 -17.24 8.80
CA GLY A 14 14.64 -15.79 9.02
C GLY A 14 15.46 -15.02 7.98
N THR A 15 16.33 -14.12 8.45
CA THR A 15 17.21 -13.30 7.60
C THR A 15 18.25 -14.09 6.80
N ASP A 16 18.52 -15.38 7.11
CA ASP A 16 19.47 -16.22 6.36
C ASP A 16 19.02 -16.44 4.91
N ILE A 17 17.74 -16.25 4.59
CA ILE A 17 17.21 -16.41 3.22
C ILE A 17 17.98 -15.54 2.21
N GLY A 18 18.43 -14.35 2.62
CA GLY A 18 19.23 -13.43 1.79
C GLY A 18 20.70 -13.83 1.63
N THR A 19 21.12 -14.97 2.20
CA THR A 19 22.51 -15.49 2.12
C THR A 19 22.64 -16.71 1.20
N LEU A 20 21.53 -17.33 0.81
CA LEU A 20 21.49 -18.56 0.02
C LEU A 20 21.96 -18.34 -1.42
N GLY A 21 22.67 -19.34 -1.98
CA GLY A 21 22.87 -19.43 -3.42
C GLY A 21 21.57 -19.79 -4.15
N ARG A 22 21.45 -19.45 -5.44
CA ARG A 22 20.23 -19.71 -6.25
C ARG A 22 19.80 -21.17 -6.26
N GLU A 23 20.75 -22.11 -6.33
CA GLU A 23 20.46 -23.55 -6.30
C GLU A 23 19.89 -23.98 -4.93
N GLU A 24 20.41 -23.42 -3.84
CA GLU A 24 19.93 -23.67 -2.47
C GLU A 24 18.53 -23.04 -2.26
N LEU A 25 18.32 -21.82 -2.78
CA LEU A 25 17.05 -21.10 -2.75
C LEU A 25 15.94 -21.79 -3.57
N ILE A 26 16.25 -22.28 -4.77
CA ILE A 26 15.30 -23.06 -5.58
C ILE A 26 15.00 -24.40 -4.90
N THR A 27 16.02 -25.08 -4.35
CA THR A 27 15.82 -26.34 -3.61
C THR A 27 14.94 -26.13 -2.37
N LEU A 28 15.18 -25.05 -1.63
CA LEU A 28 14.35 -24.60 -0.52
C LEU A 28 12.90 -24.38 -0.95
N ALA A 29 12.68 -23.53 -1.96
CA ALA A 29 11.33 -23.19 -2.43
C ALA A 29 10.56 -24.43 -2.93
N ARG A 30 11.19 -25.31 -3.71
CA ARG A 30 10.57 -26.56 -4.17
C ARG A 30 10.21 -27.51 -3.03
N ALA A 31 11.04 -27.57 -1.98
CA ALA A 31 10.77 -28.37 -0.79
C ALA A 31 9.71 -27.76 0.15
N VAL A 32 9.61 -26.42 0.22
CA VAL A 32 8.51 -25.71 0.89
C VAL A 32 7.19 -25.94 0.14
N CYS A 33 7.17 -25.80 -1.19
CA CYS A 33 6.02 -26.14 -2.02
C CYS A 33 5.51 -27.57 -1.78
N GLY A 34 6.41 -28.56 -1.78
CA GLY A 34 6.06 -29.96 -1.53
C GLY A 34 5.52 -30.24 -0.12
N GLN A 35 5.79 -29.36 0.85
CA GLN A 35 5.23 -29.44 2.20
C GLN A 35 3.89 -28.69 2.30
N ALA A 36 3.77 -27.51 1.68
CA ALA A 36 2.51 -26.75 1.59
C ALA A 36 1.41 -27.54 0.85
N ALA A 37 1.76 -28.23 -0.24
CA ALA A 37 0.85 -29.08 -1.01
C ALA A 37 0.23 -30.25 -0.22
N ALA A 38 0.70 -30.55 1.00
CA ALA A 38 0.08 -31.52 1.89
C ALA A 38 -1.18 -30.99 2.62
N PHE A 39 -1.44 -29.67 2.56
CA PHE A 39 -2.53 -29.01 3.27
C PHE A 39 -3.71 -28.72 2.32
N ALA A 40 -4.89 -29.26 2.66
CA ALA A 40 -6.11 -29.00 1.91
C ALA A 40 -6.56 -27.54 2.13
N GLY A 41 -6.68 -26.77 1.04
CA GLY A 41 -6.93 -25.33 1.11
C GLY A 41 -5.70 -24.51 1.52
N GLY A 42 -4.51 -24.92 1.09
CA GLY A 42 -3.26 -24.21 1.34
C GLY A 42 -2.76 -24.31 2.79
N HIS A 43 -1.54 -23.83 3.00
CA HIS A 43 -0.90 -23.68 4.31
C HIS A 43 -1.25 -22.33 4.93
N GLY A 44 -1.15 -21.26 4.16
CA GLY A 44 -1.49 -19.90 4.60
C GLY A 44 -0.59 -19.34 5.69
N ASN A 45 0.61 -19.91 5.90
CA ASN A 45 1.63 -19.31 6.76
C ASN A 45 3.07 -19.59 6.30
N ILE A 46 3.44 -19.08 5.11
CA ILE A 46 4.73 -19.34 4.46
C ILE A 46 5.60 -18.07 4.51
N HIS A 47 6.54 -18.03 5.45
CA HIS A 47 7.46 -16.90 5.66
C HIS A 47 8.79 -17.40 6.27
N PRO A 48 9.90 -16.63 6.20
CA PRO A 48 11.22 -17.09 6.65
C PRO A 48 11.30 -17.51 8.12
N GLU A 49 10.57 -16.88 9.04
CA GLU A 49 10.59 -17.26 10.46
C GLU A 49 9.82 -18.57 10.78
N ASN A 50 8.93 -19.03 9.89
CA ASN A 50 8.25 -20.34 10.00
C ASN A 50 8.87 -21.43 9.09
N ILE A 51 10.07 -21.19 8.58
CA ILE A 51 10.86 -22.15 7.82
C ILE A 51 12.13 -22.50 8.61
N PHE A 52 12.42 -23.80 8.71
CA PHE A 52 13.44 -24.33 9.60
C PHE A 52 14.40 -25.30 8.88
N MET A 53 15.69 -25.02 8.94
CA MET A 53 16.75 -25.89 8.42
C MET A 53 17.11 -26.97 9.45
N SER A 54 17.07 -28.23 9.03
CA SER A 54 17.52 -29.38 9.84
C SER A 54 19.04 -29.55 9.74
N ALA A 55 19.65 -30.29 10.67
CA ALA A 55 21.11 -30.42 10.79
C ALA A 55 21.82 -31.16 9.63
N ASP A 56 21.04 -31.78 8.74
CA ASP A 56 21.45 -32.40 7.47
C ASP A 56 21.32 -31.45 6.26
N GLY A 57 20.82 -30.22 6.47
CA GLY A 57 20.47 -29.27 5.43
C GLY A 57 19.03 -29.37 4.90
N SER A 58 18.23 -30.33 5.39
CA SER A 58 16.85 -30.51 4.91
C SER A 58 15.92 -29.39 5.42
N PRO A 59 15.26 -28.62 4.53
CA PRO A 59 14.32 -27.57 4.94
C PRO A 59 12.97 -28.15 5.37
N TRP A 60 12.39 -27.55 6.41
CA TRP A 60 11.12 -27.95 6.99
C TRP A 60 10.21 -26.74 7.20
N LEU A 61 8.99 -26.79 6.64
CA LEU A 61 7.95 -25.80 6.87
C LEU A 61 7.25 -26.11 8.21
N GLY A 62 6.98 -25.08 9.01
CA GLY A 62 6.31 -25.24 10.30
C GLY A 62 4.79 -25.38 10.22
N GLY A 63 4.10 -24.90 11.25
CA GLY A 63 2.64 -24.98 11.37
C GLY A 63 1.92 -23.93 10.52
N ARG A 64 0.61 -24.12 10.30
CA ARG A 64 -0.26 -22.99 9.93
C ARG A 64 -0.30 -21.99 11.10
N ALA A 65 -0.71 -20.75 10.86
CA ALA A 65 -1.00 -19.83 11.96
C ALA A 65 -2.12 -20.40 12.86
N GLU A 66 -1.91 -20.44 14.17
CA GLU A 66 -2.87 -20.93 15.18
C GLU A 66 -3.48 -19.78 16.03
N HIS A 67 -3.11 -18.54 15.77
CA HIS A 67 -3.56 -17.34 16.49
C HIS A 67 -4.80 -16.69 15.84
N ALA A 68 -5.37 -15.66 16.48
CA ALA A 68 -6.55 -14.99 15.95
C ALA A 68 -6.20 -14.04 14.77
N PRO A 69 -7.15 -13.73 13.86
CA PRO A 69 -6.98 -12.64 12.90
C PRO A 69 -6.60 -11.34 13.61
N GLY A 70 -5.56 -10.67 13.11
CA GLY A 70 -5.01 -9.45 13.72
C GLY A 70 -3.86 -9.68 14.72
N GLU A 71 -3.61 -10.91 15.18
CA GLU A 71 -2.44 -11.24 16.03
C GLU A 71 -1.18 -11.60 15.20
N TRP A 72 -1.17 -11.28 13.90
CA TRP A 72 -0.08 -11.58 12.97
C TRP A 72 1.24 -10.90 13.36
N THR A 73 2.35 -11.63 13.26
CA THR A 73 3.70 -11.05 13.34
C THR A 73 4.03 -10.24 12.08
N THR A 74 5.06 -9.39 12.16
CA THR A 74 5.48 -8.57 11.02
C THR A 74 5.98 -9.42 9.84
N ASP A 75 6.66 -10.55 10.08
CA ASP A 75 7.12 -11.45 9.01
C ASP A 75 5.93 -12.18 8.35
N GLU A 76 4.91 -12.57 9.12
CA GLU A 76 3.67 -13.15 8.57
C GLU A 76 2.92 -12.16 7.67
N LEU A 77 2.75 -10.90 8.10
CA LEU A 77 2.17 -9.83 7.28
C LEU A 77 3.03 -9.52 6.04
N GLU A 78 4.35 -9.54 6.17
CA GLU A 78 5.25 -9.15 5.08
C GLU A 78 5.34 -10.19 3.95
N TYR A 79 5.03 -11.46 4.21
CA TYR A 79 4.93 -12.52 3.20
C TYR A 79 3.49 -12.93 2.83
N MET A 80 2.48 -12.23 3.37
CA MET A 80 1.06 -12.52 3.13
C MET A 80 0.62 -12.18 1.69
N ALA A 81 -0.32 -12.99 1.16
CA ALA A 81 -1.00 -12.71 -0.10
C ALA A 81 -2.19 -11.75 0.10
N PRO A 82 -2.54 -10.88 -0.88
CA PRO A 82 -3.59 -9.87 -0.71
C PRO A 82 -4.96 -10.45 -0.32
N GLU A 83 -5.37 -11.57 -0.92
CA GLU A 83 -6.64 -12.24 -0.59
C GLU A 83 -6.64 -12.89 0.80
N LEU A 84 -5.48 -13.33 1.29
CA LEU A 84 -5.32 -13.84 2.66
C LEU A 84 -5.36 -12.69 3.68
N PHE A 85 -4.81 -11.52 3.33
CA PHE A 85 -4.85 -10.31 4.15
C PHE A 85 -6.27 -9.72 4.24
N TRP A 86 -6.94 -9.52 3.10
CA TRP A 86 -8.24 -8.86 3.05
C TRP A 86 -9.43 -9.76 3.42
N ALA A 87 -9.44 -11.03 3.00
CA ALA A 87 -10.57 -11.93 3.22
C ALA A 87 -10.32 -13.02 4.28
N GLY A 88 -9.10 -13.13 4.82
CA GLY A 88 -8.73 -14.15 5.81
C GLY A 88 -8.79 -15.60 5.29
N ALA A 89 -8.99 -15.78 3.98
CA ALA A 89 -9.40 -17.05 3.36
C ALA A 89 -8.55 -17.36 2.11
N GLY A 90 -7.23 -17.42 2.29
CA GLY A 90 -6.30 -17.86 1.24
C GLY A 90 -6.39 -19.37 0.95
N ASP A 91 -6.04 -19.75 -0.28
CA ASP A 91 -5.94 -21.15 -0.73
C ASP A 91 -4.50 -21.51 -1.17
N ALA A 92 -4.32 -22.48 -2.07
CA ALA A 92 -3.00 -22.84 -2.59
C ALA A 92 -2.33 -21.74 -3.46
N ARG A 93 -3.10 -20.74 -3.95
CA ARG A 93 -2.59 -19.58 -4.71
C ARG A 93 -2.03 -18.49 -3.79
N ALA A 94 -2.52 -18.42 -2.55
CA ALA A 94 -1.93 -17.60 -1.50
C ALA A 94 -0.52 -18.11 -1.16
N ASP A 95 -0.37 -19.43 -0.97
CA ASP A 95 0.93 -20.08 -0.78
C ASP A 95 1.89 -19.81 -1.95
N VAL A 96 1.40 -19.87 -3.20
CA VAL A 96 2.20 -19.56 -4.40
C VAL A 96 2.76 -18.14 -4.37
N TYR A 97 1.96 -17.16 -3.94
CA TYR A 97 2.40 -15.76 -3.81
C TYR A 97 3.43 -15.61 -2.68
N SER A 98 3.20 -16.21 -1.52
CA SER A 98 4.16 -16.24 -0.41
C SER A 98 5.49 -16.90 -0.79
N VAL A 99 5.48 -18.01 -1.54
CA VAL A 99 6.71 -18.61 -2.09
C VAL A 99 7.37 -17.72 -3.14
N GLY A 100 6.58 -17.00 -3.96
CA GLY A 100 7.08 -15.94 -4.83
C GLY A 100 7.85 -14.86 -4.06
N LEU A 101 7.36 -14.45 -2.89
CA LEU A 101 8.03 -13.48 -2.03
C LEU A 101 9.29 -14.04 -1.36
N LEU A 102 9.31 -15.32 -0.97
CA LEU A 102 10.53 -16.00 -0.49
C LEU A 102 11.62 -16.02 -1.58
N LEU A 103 11.26 -16.36 -2.82
CA LEU A 103 12.17 -16.36 -3.97
C LEU A 103 12.69 -14.95 -4.27
N TYR A 104 11.80 -13.95 -4.25
CA TYR A 104 12.15 -12.54 -4.42
C TYR A 104 13.16 -12.11 -3.36
N ALA A 105 12.83 -12.30 -2.07
CA ALA A 105 13.71 -11.96 -0.94
C ALA A 105 15.06 -12.69 -1.02
N GLY A 106 15.10 -13.95 -1.46
CA GLY A 106 16.35 -14.67 -1.67
C GLY A 106 17.26 -14.01 -2.71
N VAL A 107 16.73 -13.62 -3.88
CA VAL A 107 17.55 -13.01 -4.94
C VAL A 107 17.91 -11.54 -4.68
N THR A 108 17.16 -10.81 -3.85
CA THR A 108 17.39 -9.39 -3.52
C THR A 108 18.15 -9.14 -2.21
N ARG A 109 18.50 -10.21 -1.48
CA ARG A 109 19.10 -10.24 -0.14
C ARG A 109 18.19 -9.69 0.98
N GLY A 110 17.03 -10.31 1.16
CA GLY A 110 16.08 -10.02 2.23
C GLY A 110 15.25 -8.75 2.02
N ARG A 111 15.21 -8.20 0.81
CA ARG A 111 14.37 -7.04 0.46
C ARG A 111 13.12 -7.50 -0.26
N LEU A 112 11.96 -7.08 0.20
CA LEU A 112 10.67 -7.37 -0.45
C LEU A 112 10.35 -6.34 -1.54
N PRO A 113 9.29 -6.54 -2.35
CA PRO A 113 8.88 -5.54 -3.33
C PRO A 113 8.65 -4.17 -2.69
N PHE A 114 9.04 -3.11 -3.41
CA PHE A 114 8.98 -1.71 -2.97
C PHE A 114 9.86 -1.34 -1.75
N PHE A 115 10.73 -2.22 -1.26
CA PHE A 115 11.69 -1.90 -0.19
C PHE A 115 12.89 -1.12 -0.74
N ALA A 116 13.14 0.08 -0.21
CA ALA A 116 14.25 0.94 -0.66
C ALA A 116 15.62 0.40 -0.24
N CYS A 117 15.75 -0.06 1.01
CA CYS A 117 16.96 -0.59 1.63
C CYS A 117 16.65 -1.91 2.37
N ALA A 118 17.50 -2.38 3.27
CA ALA A 118 17.23 -3.61 4.03
C ALA A 118 16.06 -3.41 5.01
N ALA A 119 15.30 -4.47 5.32
CA ALA A 119 14.16 -4.40 6.25
C ALA A 119 14.53 -3.87 7.65
N SER A 120 15.79 -4.10 8.08
CA SER A 120 16.37 -3.59 9.34
C SER A 120 16.78 -2.11 9.30
N GLU A 121 16.79 -1.49 8.12
CA GLU A 121 17.17 -0.08 7.89
C GLU A 121 15.93 0.79 7.55
N MET A 122 14.80 0.16 7.24
CA MET A 122 13.53 0.84 6.94
C MET A 122 12.72 1.11 8.22
N THR A 123 12.03 2.25 8.26
CA THR A 123 11.04 2.52 9.31
C THR A 123 9.79 1.65 9.13
N ASN A 124 9.04 1.42 10.22
CA ASN A 124 7.76 0.71 10.14
C ASN A 124 6.78 1.40 9.18
N THR A 125 6.80 2.74 9.08
CA THR A 125 6.00 3.50 8.11
C THR A 125 6.37 3.17 6.66
N GLN A 126 7.66 3.05 6.35
CA GLN A 126 8.14 2.67 5.02
C GLN A 126 7.79 1.21 4.69
N ARG A 127 7.93 0.29 5.66
CA ARG A 127 7.52 -1.12 5.52
C ARG A 127 6.01 -1.25 5.30
N ALA A 128 5.19 -0.50 6.05
CA ALA A 128 3.73 -0.44 5.89
C ALA A 128 3.29 0.25 4.58
N SER A 129 4.09 1.16 4.02
CA SER A 129 3.88 1.71 2.68
C SER A 129 4.13 0.65 1.60
N ALA A 130 5.27 -0.05 1.67
CA ALA A 130 5.59 -1.15 0.76
C ALA A 130 4.63 -2.36 0.87
N LEU A 131 4.05 -2.60 2.05
CA LEU A 131 2.96 -3.56 2.23
C LEU A 131 1.68 -3.08 1.55
N ARG A 132 1.21 -1.86 1.83
CA ARG A 132 0.00 -1.28 1.20
C ARG A 132 0.06 -1.29 -0.33
N ARG A 133 1.20 -0.92 -0.93
CA ARG A 133 1.41 -0.98 -2.40
C ARG A 133 1.14 -2.38 -2.98
N ARG A 134 1.56 -3.45 -2.29
CA ARG A 134 1.24 -4.84 -2.67
C ARG A 134 -0.22 -5.21 -2.42
N MET A 135 -0.78 -4.81 -1.28
CA MET A 135 -2.18 -5.12 -0.92
C MET A 135 -3.20 -4.41 -1.82
N ASN A 136 -2.80 -3.30 -2.44
CA ASN A 136 -3.61 -2.51 -3.39
C ASN A 136 -3.32 -2.87 -4.87
N GLY A 137 -2.48 -3.88 -5.14
CA GLY A 137 -2.27 -4.41 -6.50
C GLY A 137 -1.30 -3.63 -7.40
N GLU A 138 -0.42 -2.80 -6.84
CA GLU A 138 0.67 -2.22 -7.63
C GLU A 138 1.58 -3.33 -8.19
N THR A 139 1.93 -3.22 -9.47
CA THR A 139 2.71 -4.26 -10.16
C THR A 139 4.09 -4.42 -9.54
N VAL A 140 4.38 -5.62 -9.03
CA VAL A 140 5.66 -5.93 -8.39
C VAL A 140 6.82 -5.84 -9.38
N PRO A 141 7.84 -4.98 -9.13
CA PRO A 141 8.98 -4.83 -10.04
C PRO A 141 9.92 -6.03 -9.93
N ILE A 142 9.97 -6.86 -10.98
CA ILE A 142 10.81 -8.06 -11.01
C ILE A 142 12.30 -7.66 -11.15
N PRO A 143 13.20 -8.08 -10.25
CA PRO A 143 14.57 -7.59 -10.25
C PRO A 143 15.43 -8.38 -11.26
N THR A 144 16.25 -7.70 -12.06
CA THR A 144 17.05 -8.33 -13.14
C THR A 144 18.01 -9.43 -12.66
N ILE A 145 18.44 -9.40 -11.40
CA ILE A 145 19.22 -10.48 -10.75
C ILE A 145 18.48 -11.83 -10.70
N ALA A 146 17.16 -11.84 -10.86
CA ALA A 146 16.40 -13.07 -11.06
C ALA A 146 16.78 -13.79 -12.37
N GLY A 147 17.26 -13.09 -13.40
CA GLY A 147 17.47 -13.67 -14.73
C GLY A 147 16.16 -14.02 -15.44
N GLU A 148 16.25 -14.62 -16.63
CA GLU A 148 15.10 -14.86 -17.52
C GLU A 148 14.05 -15.79 -16.90
N LYS A 149 14.40 -17.06 -16.64
CA LYS A 149 13.39 -18.07 -16.29
C LYS A 149 12.81 -17.83 -14.90
N LEU A 150 13.68 -17.60 -13.91
CA LEU A 150 13.22 -17.31 -12.55
C LEU A 150 12.52 -15.94 -12.48
N GLY A 151 12.86 -14.98 -13.36
CA GLY A 151 12.12 -13.74 -13.55
C GLY A 151 10.67 -13.97 -13.98
N GLU A 152 10.43 -14.76 -15.03
CA GLU A 152 9.06 -15.09 -15.45
C GLU A 152 8.30 -15.95 -14.41
N VAL A 153 8.99 -16.83 -13.67
CA VAL A 153 8.38 -17.55 -12.54
C VAL A 153 7.94 -16.59 -11.42
N LEU A 154 8.79 -15.64 -11.03
CA LEU A 154 8.44 -14.60 -10.05
C LEU A 154 7.26 -13.75 -10.54
N LYS A 155 7.29 -13.30 -11.80
CA LYS A 155 6.25 -12.50 -12.45
C LYS A 155 4.88 -13.16 -12.44
N LYS A 156 4.81 -14.49 -12.69
CA LYS A 156 3.57 -15.25 -12.58
C LYS A 156 3.17 -15.50 -11.12
N ALA A 157 4.11 -15.85 -10.23
CA ALA A 157 3.81 -16.13 -8.83
C ALA A 157 3.34 -14.88 -8.05
N LEU A 158 3.87 -13.70 -8.37
CA LEU A 158 3.61 -12.42 -7.72
C LEU A 158 2.53 -11.58 -8.43
N SER A 159 1.69 -12.19 -9.26
CA SER A 159 0.52 -11.51 -9.83
C SER A 159 -0.51 -11.20 -8.75
N PHE A 160 -1.10 -10.00 -8.78
CA PHE A 160 -2.12 -9.59 -7.80
C PHE A 160 -3.38 -10.46 -7.92
N GLU A 161 -3.93 -10.57 -9.13
CA GLU A 161 -5.02 -11.48 -9.46
C GLU A 161 -4.57 -12.94 -9.24
N ASP A 162 -5.32 -13.69 -8.43
CA ASP A 162 -4.95 -15.03 -7.97
C ASP A 162 -5.06 -16.09 -9.09
N ASP A 163 -6.03 -15.93 -9.99
CA ASP A 163 -6.25 -16.82 -11.13
C ASP A 163 -5.16 -16.75 -12.20
N ARG A 164 -4.38 -15.66 -12.23
CA ARG A 164 -3.18 -15.50 -13.08
C ARG A 164 -1.95 -16.22 -12.53
N ARG A 165 -1.94 -16.60 -11.25
CA ARG A 165 -0.81 -17.27 -10.59
C ARG A 165 -0.69 -18.73 -11.03
N TYR A 166 0.24 -19.46 -10.44
CA TYR A 166 0.23 -20.92 -10.51
C TYR A 166 -0.98 -21.44 -9.72
N SER A 167 -1.67 -22.45 -10.27
CA SER A 167 -2.92 -22.97 -9.71
C SER A 167 -2.74 -23.59 -8.32
N ASP A 168 -1.56 -24.15 -8.05
CA ASP A 168 -1.11 -24.60 -6.75
C ASP A 168 0.44 -24.56 -6.65
N THR A 169 0.95 -24.90 -5.46
CA THR A 169 2.39 -24.97 -5.19
C THR A 169 3.11 -26.11 -5.90
N VAL A 170 2.41 -27.13 -6.41
CA VAL A 170 2.99 -28.22 -7.21
C VAL A 170 3.29 -27.73 -8.62
N GLU A 171 2.38 -26.99 -9.26
CA GLU A 171 2.63 -26.33 -10.56
C GLU A 171 3.82 -25.34 -10.47
N LEU A 172 3.89 -24.55 -9.38
CA LEU A 172 5.05 -23.69 -9.10
C LEU A 172 6.35 -24.50 -8.93
N SER A 173 6.32 -25.61 -8.19
CA SER A 173 7.49 -26.48 -7.97
C SER A 173 7.96 -27.18 -9.26
N MET A 174 7.06 -27.42 -10.22
CA MET A 174 7.41 -27.88 -11.56
C MET A 174 8.04 -26.76 -12.40
N ALA A 175 7.52 -25.54 -12.35
CA ALA A 175 8.11 -24.40 -13.08
C ALA A 175 9.54 -24.12 -12.59
N LEU A 176 9.76 -24.12 -11.27
CA LEU A 176 11.06 -23.93 -10.63
C LEU A 176 12.12 -24.98 -11.00
N GLU A 177 11.74 -26.16 -11.49
CA GLU A 177 12.69 -27.16 -12.00
C GLU A 177 13.47 -26.65 -13.22
N SER A 178 12.84 -25.80 -14.05
CA SER A 178 13.46 -25.25 -15.26
C SER A 178 14.56 -24.21 -14.99
N CYS A 179 14.56 -23.61 -13.79
CA CYS A 179 15.48 -22.59 -13.29
C CYS A 179 16.77 -23.19 -12.67
N VAL A 180 16.81 -24.50 -12.38
CA VAL A 180 17.95 -25.13 -11.70
C VAL A 180 19.23 -25.02 -12.55
N GLY A 181 20.31 -24.51 -11.94
CA GLY A 181 21.62 -24.36 -12.57
C GLY A 181 21.79 -23.15 -13.51
N GLU A 182 20.73 -22.36 -13.76
CA GLU A 182 20.75 -21.18 -14.63
C GLU A 182 21.83 -20.15 -14.22
N GLY A 183 21.74 -19.65 -12.99
CA GLY A 183 22.69 -18.66 -12.47
C GLY A 183 24.10 -19.20 -12.21
N ASP A 184 24.25 -20.49 -11.88
CA ASP A 184 25.58 -21.10 -11.72
C ASP A 184 26.29 -21.27 -13.07
N ALA A 185 25.53 -21.52 -14.15
CA ALA A 185 26.07 -21.53 -15.51
C ALA A 185 26.52 -20.12 -15.94
N ALA A 186 25.70 -19.09 -15.70
CA ALA A 186 26.06 -17.69 -15.99
C ALA A 186 27.28 -17.23 -15.16
N ALA A 187 27.30 -17.51 -13.86
CA ALA A 187 28.41 -17.19 -12.96
C ALA A 187 29.72 -17.84 -13.40
N ARG A 188 29.68 -19.14 -13.77
CA ARG A 188 30.86 -19.85 -14.30
C ARG A 188 31.32 -19.30 -15.64
N ALA A 189 30.41 -18.96 -16.54
CA ALA A 189 30.74 -18.42 -17.86
C ALA A 189 31.41 -17.04 -17.78
N MET A 190 30.92 -16.16 -16.89
CA MET A 190 31.41 -14.78 -16.75
C MET A 190 32.62 -14.65 -15.81
N PHE A 191 32.62 -15.36 -14.67
CA PHE A 191 33.58 -15.15 -13.58
C PHE A 191 34.46 -16.38 -13.28
N GLY A 192 34.24 -17.51 -13.96
CA GLY A 192 35.01 -18.75 -13.77
C GLY A 192 34.75 -19.49 -12.46
N LYS A 193 33.74 -19.08 -11.69
CA LYS A 193 33.41 -19.58 -10.34
C LYS A 193 31.88 -19.64 -10.14
N PRO A 194 31.35 -20.51 -9.26
CA PRO A 194 29.92 -20.68 -9.05
C PRO A 194 29.26 -19.45 -8.41
N GLU A 195 27.93 -19.32 -8.53
CA GLU A 195 27.15 -18.15 -8.09
C GLU A 195 27.26 -17.91 -6.57
N ARG A 196 27.48 -18.96 -5.78
CA ARG A 196 27.79 -18.88 -4.34
C ARG A 196 29.16 -18.26 -4.01
N GLU A 197 30.13 -18.29 -4.94
CA GLU A 197 31.48 -17.71 -4.78
C GLU A 197 31.63 -16.30 -5.39
N LEU A 198 30.55 -15.75 -5.98
CA LEU A 198 30.52 -14.37 -6.43
C LEU A 198 30.46 -13.40 -5.23
N SER A 199 31.13 -12.26 -5.38
CA SER A 199 30.85 -11.07 -4.58
C SER A 199 29.50 -10.46 -4.97
N GLU A 200 29.05 -9.47 -4.21
CA GLU A 200 27.80 -8.76 -4.45
C GLU A 200 27.82 -8.00 -5.79
N VAL A 201 28.92 -7.32 -6.09
CA VAL A 201 29.12 -6.61 -7.38
C VAL A 201 29.09 -7.60 -8.55
N GLU A 202 29.74 -8.76 -8.42
CA GLU A 202 29.76 -9.78 -9.47
C GLU A 202 28.38 -10.41 -9.70
N ARG A 203 27.56 -10.66 -8.67
CA ARG A 203 26.16 -11.12 -8.87
C ARG A 203 25.29 -10.06 -9.53
N THR A 204 25.41 -8.81 -9.10
CA THR A 204 24.65 -7.69 -9.69
C THR A 204 25.02 -7.52 -11.17
N MET A 205 26.31 -7.61 -11.50
CA MET A 205 26.80 -7.57 -12.88
C MET A 205 26.32 -8.79 -13.69
N ALA A 206 26.31 -9.99 -13.11
CA ALA A 206 25.77 -11.19 -13.75
C ALA A 206 24.28 -11.03 -14.12
N GLY A 207 23.47 -10.52 -13.17
CA GLY A 207 22.04 -10.27 -13.37
C GLY A 207 21.75 -9.24 -14.45
N ILE A 208 22.44 -8.09 -14.39
CA ILE A 208 22.30 -7.01 -15.38
C ILE A 208 22.66 -7.50 -16.79
N LEU A 209 23.78 -8.22 -16.93
CA LEU A 209 24.20 -8.74 -18.23
C LEU A 209 23.27 -9.86 -18.75
N ALA A 210 22.73 -10.69 -17.86
CA ALA A 210 21.73 -11.70 -18.24
C ALA A 210 20.45 -11.06 -18.81
N SER A 211 19.98 -9.93 -18.26
CA SER A 211 18.87 -9.17 -18.85
C SER A 211 19.22 -8.59 -20.23
N TYR A 212 20.41 -8.00 -20.41
CA TYR A 212 20.80 -7.45 -21.73
C TYR A 212 20.95 -8.51 -22.82
N SER A 213 21.41 -9.72 -22.49
CA SER A 213 21.48 -10.82 -23.46
C SER A 213 20.10 -11.32 -23.95
N ALA A 214 19.01 -10.95 -23.26
CA ALA A 214 17.66 -11.24 -23.74
C ALA A 214 17.20 -10.21 -24.80
N ASP A 215 17.52 -8.92 -24.62
CA ASP A 215 17.20 -7.87 -25.61
C ASP A 215 17.95 -8.09 -26.94
N GLU A 216 19.25 -8.44 -26.89
CA GLU A 216 20.02 -8.80 -28.09
C GLU A 216 19.52 -10.07 -28.78
N ALA A 217 18.87 -10.99 -28.05
CA ALA A 217 18.29 -12.21 -28.61
C ALA A 217 16.84 -12.05 -29.10
N ALA A 218 16.14 -11.01 -28.63
CA ALA A 218 14.78 -10.66 -29.05
C ALA A 218 14.74 -9.71 -30.26
N ALA A 219 15.86 -9.06 -30.59
CA ALA A 219 16.03 -8.31 -31.82
C ALA A 219 16.03 -9.26 -33.03
N GLU A 220 15.05 -9.12 -33.94
CA GLU A 220 15.13 -9.76 -35.26
C GLU A 220 16.35 -9.21 -36.02
N PRO A 221 17.09 -10.05 -36.77
CA PRO A 221 18.30 -9.61 -37.46
C PRO A 221 17.96 -8.58 -38.55
N GLU A 222 18.58 -7.40 -38.47
CA GLU A 222 18.43 -6.35 -39.47
C GLU A 222 18.85 -6.86 -40.88
N PRO A 223 18.15 -6.44 -41.94
CA PRO A 223 18.48 -6.85 -43.31
C PRO A 223 19.84 -6.28 -43.75
N GLU A 224 20.68 -7.11 -44.36
CA GLU A 224 22.01 -6.70 -44.85
C GLU A 224 21.91 -5.52 -45.84
N PRO A 225 22.78 -4.48 -45.71
CA PRO A 225 22.74 -3.32 -46.59
C PRO A 225 23.23 -3.63 -48.01
N GLU A 226 22.57 -3.07 -49.02
CA GLU A 226 22.99 -3.18 -50.42
C GLU A 226 24.34 -2.46 -50.69
N PRO A 227 25.18 -2.97 -51.61
CA PRO A 227 26.53 -2.44 -51.83
C PRO A 227 26.56 -1.10 -52.60
N GLU A 228 27.42 -0.19 -52.15
CA GLU A 228 27.65 1.12 -52.78
C GLU A 228 28.35 1.04 -54.15
N PRO A 229 28.12 2.00 -55.07
CA PRO A 229 28.76 2.03 -56.40
C PRO A 229 30.18 2.62 -56.39
N GLU A 230 31.04 2.14 -57.30
CA GLU A 230 32.46 2.53 -57.39
C GLU A 230 32.71 3.98 -57.88
N PRO A 231 33.80 4.63 -57.43
CA PRO A 231 34.13 6.02 -57.78
C PRO A 231 34.79 6.19 -59.16
N VAL A 232 34.58 7.36 -59.77
CA VAL A 232 35.14 7.77 -61.07
C VAL A 232 36.34 8.72 -60.87
N PRO A 233 37.47 8.57 -61.60
CA PRO A 233 38.70 9.32 -61.32
C PRO A 233 38.73 10.78 -61.84
N GLU A 234 39.49 11.62 -61.15
CA GLU A 234 39.65 13.06 -61.39
C GLU A 234 40.67 13.42 -62.51
N PRO A 235 40.53 14.58 -63.18
CA PRO A 235 41.58 15.20 -64.00
C PRO A 235 42.45 16.22 -63.22
N VAL A 236 43.70 16.38 -63.67
CA VAL A 236 44.79 17.15 -63.03
C VAL A 236 44.66 18.68 -63.24
N PRO A 237 45.05 19.55 -62.27
CA PRO A 237 44.87 21.01 -62.35
C PRO A 237 45.97 21.80 -63.08
N GLU A 238 45.64 23.04 -63.47
CA GLU A 238 46.58 24.11 -63.90
C GLU A 238 46.76 25.20 -62.80
N PRO A 239 47.84 26.01 -62.82
CA PRO A 239 48.30 26.74 -61.63
C PRO A 239 47.85 28.21 -61.50
N ALA A 240 47.26 28.50 -60.32
CA ALA A 240 47.37 29.70 -59.48
C ALA A 240 47.62 31.13 -60.05
N GLU A 241 46.73 32.06 -59.66
CA GLU A 241 47.05 33.46 -59.33
C GLU A 241 46.58 33.78 -57.88
N PRO A 242 47.07 34.85 -57.22
CA PRO A 242 47.22 34.88 -55.76
C PRO A 242 46.05 35.44 -54.94
N GLU A 243 46.23 35.35 -53.62
CA GLU A 243 45.27 35.62 -52.53
C GLU A 243 44.71 37.06 -52.50
N ALA A 244 43.48 37.17 -51.96
CA ALA A 244 42.89 38.41 -51.49
C ALA A 244 42.44 38.25 -50.02
N GLU A 245 42.51 39.32 -49.23
CA GLU A 245 42.21 39.31 -47.80
C GLU A 245 40.71 39.14 -47.50
N PRO A 246 40.30 38.50 -46.39
CA PRO A 246 38.90 38.33 -46.03
C PRO A 246 38.27 39.63 -45.49
N GLU A 247 37.14 40.05 -46.08
CA GLU A 247 36.27 41.09 -45.50
C GLU A 247 35.42 40.53 -44.34
N PRO A 248 34.99 41.38 -43.37
CA PRO A 248 34.29 40.95 -42.17
C PRO A 248 32.81 40.58 -42.39
N GLU A 249 32.26 39.76 -41.49
CA GLU A 249 30.89 39.23 -41.54
C GLU A 249 29.79 40.31 -41.38
N PRO A 250 28.61 40.13 -42.01
CA PRO A 250 27.50 41.07 -41.95
C PRO A 250 26.69 40.99 -40.64
N ALA A 251 26.17 42.14 -40.19
CA ALA A 251 25.38 42.25 -38.97
C ALA A 251 23.93 41.69 -39.12
N PRO A 252 23.32 41.19 -38.03
CA PRO A 252 21.98 40.59 -38.05
C PRO A 252 20.83 41.62 -38.20
N ILE A 253 19.69 41.12 -38.69
CA ILE A 253 18.47 41.87 -39.01
C ILE A 253 17.61 42.08 -37.73
N PRO A 254 16.99 43.26 -37.52
CA PRO A 254 16.17 43.52 -36.32
C PRO A 254 14.83 42.78 -36.31
N ALA A 255 14.42 42.33 -35.12
CA ALA A 255 13.11 41.74 -34.82
C ALA A 255 12.03 42.82 -34.59
N PRO A 256 10.72 42.47 -34.70
CA PRO A 256 9.63 43.43 -34.52
C PRO A 256 9.42 43.85 -33.05
N PHE A 257 8.78 45.01 -32.89
CA PHE A 257 8.53 45.68 -31.61
C PHE A 257 7.42 44.98 -30.81
N LEU A 258 7.72 44.61 -29.56
CA LEU A 258 6.72 44.24 -28.54
C LEU A 258 6.73 45.32 -27.46
N GLU A 259 5.55 45.68 -26.94
CA GLU A 259 5.42 46.67 -25.88
C GLU A 259 5.89 46.10 -24.53
N PRO A 260 6.56 46.90 -23.67
CA PRO A 260 7.08 46.41 -22.40
C PRO A 260 5.95 46.16 -21.39
N LEU A 261 6.02 45.02 -20.70
CA LEU A 261 5.26 44.77 -19.48
C LEU A 261 5.69 45.76 -18.37
N PRO A 262 4.80 46.10 -17.42
CA PRO A 262 5.19 46.91 -16.27
C PRO A 262 6.25 46.20 -15.42
N GLU A 263 7.22 46.98 -14.95
CA GLU A 263 8.34 46.51 -14.15
C GLU A 263 7.84 46.14 -12.73
N LEU A 264 8.06 44.88 -12.32
CA LEU A 264 7.75 44.44 -10.95
C LEU A 264 8.75 45.04 -9.97
N GLU A 265 8.26 45.68 -8.91
CA GLU A 265 9.11 46.22 -7.85
C GLU A 265 9.85 45.07 -7.12
N PRO A 266 11.12 45.28 -6.71
CA PRO A 266 11.91 44.24 -6.07
C PRO A 266 11.37 43.88 -4.69
N LEU A 267 11.37 42.58 -4.38
CA LEU A 267 11.04 42.05 -3.05
C LEU A 267 12.03 42.59 -1.99
N PRO A 268 11.56 42.92 -0.77
CA PRO A 268 12.41 43.45 0.30
C PRO A 268 13.33 42.40 0.92
N ASP A 269 14.42 42.88 1.56
CA ASP A 269 15.44 42.06 2.24
C ASP A 269 14.84 41.21 3.39
N PRO A 270 15.23 39.93 3.53
CA PRO A 270 14.70 39.02 4.54
C PRO A 270 15.13 39.33 5.99
N ASP A 271 16.14 40.17 6.21
CA ASP A 271 16.62 40.59 7.53
C ASP A 271 15.85 41.81 8.13
N THR A 272 14.60 42.03 7.70
CA THR A 272 13.74 43.09 8.24
C THR A 272 13.09 42.66 9.55
N VAL A 273 13.65 43.09 10.69
CA VAL A 273 13.08 42.87 12.03
C VAL A 273 11.74 43.60 12.19
N TRP A 274 10.67 42.85 12.45
CA TRP A 274 9.35 43.39 12.79
C TRP A 274 9.34 43.98 14.22
N PRO A 275 8.86 45.22 14.42
CA PRO A 275 8.73 45.80 15.75
C PRO A 275 7.45 45.31 16.46
N GLU A 276 7.55 45.07 17.76
CA GLU A 276 6.39 44.82 18.62
C GLU A 276 5.54 46.10 18.80
N PRO A 277 4.21 45.99 18.98
CA PRO A 277 3.34 47.15 19.18
C PRO A 277 3.48 47.74 20.60
N GLU A 278 3.92 49.00 20.70
CA GLU A 278 4.05 49.69 21.99
C GLU A 278 2.71 49.97 22.69
N THR A 279 2.65 49.75 24.01
CA THR A 279 1.60 50.30 24.89
C THR A 279 2.16 51.42 25.76
N ASP A 280 1.75 52.65 25.47
CA ASP A 280 2.23 53.89 26.11
C ASP A 280 1.88 54.00 27.61
N SER A 281 2.88 54.27 28.46
CA SER A 281 2.71 54.92 29.78
C SER A 281 4.03 55.46 30.36
N LYS A 282 3.94 56.63 31.02
CA LYS A 282 5.06 57.53 31.36
C LYS A 282 5.48 57.44 32.86
N PRO A 283 6.76 57.67 33.24
CA PRO A 283 7.28 57.30 34.58
C PRO A 283 7.44 58.43 35.61
N GLU A 284 7.75 58.05 36.85
CA GLU A 284 8.30 58.89 37.94
C GLU A 284 9.57 58.25 38.58
N PRO A 285 10.44 59.01 39.32
CA PRO A 285 11.85 58.64 39.54
C PRO A 285 12.24 58.06 40.92
N ALA A 286 13.48 57.56 41.00
CA ALA A 286 14.12 56.89 42.16
C ALA A 286 14.50 57.82 43.35
N PRO A 287 14.79 57.25 44.54
CA PRO A 287 16.18 56.95 44.97
C PRO A 287 16.30 55.59 45.73
N GLU A 288 17.46 55.01 46.13
CA GLU A 288 18.90 55.35 46.03
C GLU A 288 19.77 54.05 46.08
N ALA A 289 21.10 54.14 46.30
CA ALA A 289 22.02 53.00 46.53
C ALA A 289 22.76 53.13 47.90
N PRO A 290 23.54 52.12 48.39
CA PRO A 290 24.97 52.08 48.02
C PRO A 290 25.73 50.71 48.09
N ALA A 291 26.82 50.63 47.31
CA ALA A 291 28.10 49.91 47.52
C ALA A 291 28.18 48.35 47.58
N GLY A 292 29.12 47.77 46.80
CA GLY A 292 29.47 46.33 46.72
C GLY A 292 30.47 45.85 47.81
N PRO A 293 31.55 45.06 47.52
CA PRO A 293 32.16 44.71 46.22
C PRO A 293 32.51 43.21 46.01
N GLY A 294 33.09 42.85 44.85
CA GLY A 294 34.14 41.80 44.77
C GLY A 294 33.88 40.54 43.93
N ASP A 295 34.96 40.12 43.24
CA ASP A 295 35.39 38.77 42.87
C ASP A 295 34.56 37.82 41.96
N GLY A 296 35.30 37.15 41.04
CA GLY A 296 34.96 35.93 40.28
C GLY A 296 36.26 35.10 40.07
N PRO A 297 36.36 34.11 39.16
CA PRO A 297 35.38 33.52 38.24
C PRO A 297 34.86 32.16 38.79
N PRO A 298 35.08 30.90 38.29
CA PRO A 298 35.87 30.32 37.16
C PRO A 298 35.04 29.54 36.11
N GLU A 299 35.71 28.82 35.20
CA GLU A 299 35.16 27.83 34.26
C GLU A 299 34.89 26.43 34.89
N PRO A 300 34.12 25.53 34.22
CA PRO A 300 33.68 24.25 34.78
C PRO A 300 34.62 23.05 34.49
N PRO A 301 34.58 21.97 35.31
CA PRO A 301 35.19 20.68 35.00
C PRO A 301 34.23 19.74 34.24
N ALA A 302 34.79 18.77 33.52
CA ALA A 302 34.08 17.68 32.83
C ALA A 302 33.73 16.51 33.79
N PRO A 303 32.90 15.52 33.38
CA PRO A 303 32.22 14.60 34.30
C PRO A 303 32.97 13.30 34.62
N ASP A 304 32.70 12.77 35.81
CA ASP A 304 32.89 11.36 36.20
C ASP A 304 31.52 10.67 36.39
N GLY A 305 31.47 9.35 36.14
CA GLY A 305 30.34 8.50 36.56
C GLY A 305 30.54 7.95 37.99
N PRO A 306 29.90 6.83 38.39
CA PRO A 306 28.96 5.98 37.65
C PRO A 306 27.62 5.79 38.41
N ASN A 307 26.74 4.90 37.93
CA ASN A 307 25.81 4.17 38.79
C ASN A 307 25.36 2.83 38.18
N SER A 308 24.74 1.97 38.99
CA SER A 308 24.12 0.70 38.57
C SER A 308 22.73 0.55 39.23
N PRO A 309 22.02 -0.59 39.19
CA PRO A 309 20.66 -0.61 38.66
C PRO A 309 19.55 -0.73 39.72
N ASP A 310 18.30 -0.56 39.28
CA ASP A 310 17.16 -1.48 39.54
C ASP A 310 15.84 -0.85 39.03
N GLY A 311 14.91 -1.66 38.50
CA GLY A 311 13.61 -1.19 38.00
C GLY A 311 12.86 -2.20 37.13
N GLU A 312 12.08 -3.09 37.74
CA GLU A 312 11.22 -4.05 37.01
C GLU A 312 9.92 -3.41 36.49
N GLU A 313 9.62 -3.57 35.20
CA GLU A 313 8.31 -3.21 34.65
C GLU A 313 7.22 -4.23 35.01
N LYS A 314 6.05 -3.74 35.43
CA LYS A 314 4.86 -4.57 35.72
C LYS A 314 3.86 -4.50 34.57
N ARG A 315 3.92 -5.48 33.66
CA ARG A 315 2.94 -5.59 32.55
C ARG A 315 1.53 -5.91 33.06
N ASN A 316 0.55 -5.12 32.64
CA ASN A 316 -0.80 -5.15 33.21
C ASN A 316 -1.57 -6.45 32.89
N ARG A 317 -2.12 -7.07 33.94
CA ARG A 317 -2.88 -8.34 33.86
C ARG A 317 -4.34 -8.18 33.40
N SER A 318 -4.80 -6.94 33.18
CA SER A 318 -6.22 -6.62 32.93
C SER A 318 -6.64 -6.91 31.49
N THR A 319 -5.85 -6.45 30.50
CA THR A 319 -6.16 -6.54 29.06
C THR A 319 -6.43 -7.98 28.60
N LEU A 320 -5.67 -8.94 29.15
CA LEU A 320 -5.80 -10.37 28.83
C LEU A 320 -7.19 -10.94 29.16
N TRP A 321 -7.88 -10.42 30.18
CA TRP A 321 -9.22 -10.89 30.54
C TRP A 321 -10.31 -10.33 29.60
N PHE A 322 -10.11 -9.14 29.02
CA PHE A 322 -11.05 -8.59 28.03
C PHE A 322 -10.97 -9.34 26.69
N VAL A 323 -9.75 -9.63 26.20
CA VAL A 323 -9.56 -10.41 24.96
C VAL A 323 -10.21 -11.79 25.09
N VAL A 324 -9.97 -12.51 26.19
CA VAL A 324 -10.59 -13.83 26.45
C VAL A 324 -12.13 -13.78 26.48
N LEU A 325 -12.72 -12.69 26.96
CA LEU A 325 -14.18 -12.50 26.97
C LEU A 325 -14.74 -12.28 25.56
N ILE A 326 -14.07 -11.47 24.74
CA ILE A 326 -14.46 -11.19 23.34
C ILE A 326 -14.39 -12.47 22.50
N CYS A 327 -13.28 -13.23 22.60
CA CYS A 327 -13.12 -14.51 21.89
C CYS A 327 -14.22 -15.52 22.26
N ALA A 328 -14.66 -15.55 23.52
CA ALA A 328 -15.75 -16.44 23.97
C ALA A 328 -17.12 -16.07 23.36
N LEU A 329 -17.38 -14.77 23.14
CA LEU A 329 -18.61 -14.29 22.49
C LEU A 329 -18.59 -14.54 20.98
N ALA A 330 -17.46 -14.28 20.31
CA ALA A 330 -17.28 -14.58 18.89
C ALA A 330 -17.47 -16.08 18.58
N ALA A 331 -16.91 -16.97 19.42
CA ALA A 331 -17.10 -18.41 19.31
C ALA A 331 -18.58 -18.83 19.46
N ALA A 332 -19.33 -18.18 20.35
CA ALA A 332 -20.76 -18.44 20.50
C ALA A 332 -21.56 -18.00 19.27
N ALA A 333 -21.25 -16.84 18.68
CA ALA A 333 -21.88 -16.36 17.44
C ALA A 333 -21.59 -17.30 16.25
N ALA A 334 -20.35 -17.77 16.10
CA ALA A 334 -19.96 -18.70 15.06
C ALA A 334 -20.69 -20.06 15.16
N VAL A 335 -20.95 -20.56 16.38
CA VAL A 335 -21.76 -21.76 16.61
C VAL A 335 -23.23 -21.53 16.24
N ILE A 336 -23.78 -20.35 16.51
CA ILE A 336 -25.15 -20.00 16.09
C ILE A 336 -25.24 -19.96 14.56
N MET A 337 -24.32 -19.26 13.89
CA MET A 337 -24.30 -19.18 12.43
C MET A 337 -24.13 -20.54 11.74
N ASN A 338 -23.17 -21.37 12.17
CA ASN A 338 -22.86 -22.62 11.46
C ASN A 338 -23.69 -23.84 11.89
N PHE A 339 -24.28 -23.86 13.10
CA PHE A 339 -25.00 -25.03 13.63
C PHE A 339 -26.49 -24.82 13.90
N VAL A 340 -26.95 -23.57 14.03
CA VAL A 340 -28.36 -23.23 14.29
C VAL A 340 -29.04 -22.71 13.03
N LEU A 341 -28.50 -21.67 12.37
CA LEU A 341 -29.15 -21.08 11.19
C LEU A 341 -29.46 -22.09 10.05
N PRO A 342 -28.56 -23.03 9.66
CA PRO A 342 -28.83 -23.99 8.60
C PRO A 342 -29.91 -25.04 8.95
N ARG A 343 -30.35 -25.10 10.23
CA ARG A 343 -31.48 -25.91 10.67
C ARG A 343 -32.79 -25.14 10.76
N VAL A 344 -32.73 -23.81 10.79
CA VAL A 344 -33.91 -22.92 10.75
C VAL A 344 -34.23 -22.53 9.30
N TYR A 345 -33.20 -22.36 8.46
CA TYR A 345 -33.30 -21.94 7.06
C TYR A 345 -32.56 -22.94 6.13
N PRO A 346 -33.18 -24.08 5.78
CA PRO A 346 -32.64 -24.94 4.72
C PRO A 346 -32.77 -24.26 3.36
N ALA A 347 -31.70 -24.23 2.56
CA ALA A 347 -31.68 -23.58 1.25
C ALA A 347 -32.62 -24.26 0.24
N GLU A 348 -33.27 -23.45 -0.61
CA GLU A 348 -34.16 -23.96 -1.66
C GLU A 348 -33.36 -24.53 -2.86
N ASN A 349 -33.73 -25.74 -3.30
CA ASN A 349 -33.10 -26.41 -4.43
C ASN A 349 -33.53 -25.77 -5.77
N VAL A 350 -32.71 -24.86 -6.31
CA VAL A 350 -32.86 -24.36 -7.68
C VAL A 350 -32.45 -25.45 -8.67
N THR A 351 -33.42 -26.12 -9.30
CA THR A 351 -33.16 -27.09 -10.37
C THR A 351 -32.89 -26.43 -11.73
N PRO A 352 -31.87 -26.88 -12.49
CA PRO A 352 -31.57 -26.34 -13.82
C PRO A 352 -32.62 -26.77 -14.88
N PRO A 353 -32.82 -25.96 -15.94
CA PRO A 353 -33.80 -26.24 -16.98
C PRO A 353 -33.37 -27.39 -17.92
N SER A 354 -34.36 -28.15 -18.40
CA SER A 354 -34.17 -29.23 -19.40
C SER A 354 -34.60 -28.76 -20.81
N PRO A 355 -33.99 -29.28 -21.90
CA PRO A 355 -34.14 -28.69 -23.23
C PRO A 355 -35.44 -29.07 -23.97
N THR A 356 -35.91 -28.13 -24.79
CA THR A 356 -37.14 -28.23 -25.61
C THR A 356 -37.06 -29.28 -26.73
N LEU A 357 -38.12 -30.09 -26.86
CA LEU A 357 -38.48 -30.80 -28.09
C LEU A 357 -39.97 -30.63 -28.41
N ALA A 358 -40.33 -30.71 -29.70
CA ALA A 358 -41.62 -30.31 -30.25
C ALA A 358 -42.52 -31.53 -30.61
N PRO A 359 -43.70 -31.40 -31.27
CA PRO A 359 -44.96 -31.75 -30.62
C PRO A 359 -45.66 -33.01 -31.17
N GLY A 360 -46.53 -33.63 -30.36
CA GLY A 360 -47.25 -34.87 -30.73
C GLY A 360 -48.65 -35.04 -30.09
N TRP A 361 -49.67 -34.90 -30.93
CA TRP A 361 -51.05 -35.44 -30.88
C TRP A 361 -51.75 -35.88 -29.56
N ALA A 362 -52.80 -35.11 -29.22
CA ALA A 362 -54.19 -35.55 -28.98
C ALA A 362 -54.67 -36.24 -27.66
N GLN A 363 -55.97 -36.02 -27.39
CA GLN A 363 -56.89 -36.65 -26.43
C GLN A 363 -56.68 -36.42 -24.91
N GLU A 364 -57.72 -36.35 -24.05
CA GLU A 364 -59.15 -35.97 -24.23
C GLU A 364 -59.82 -35.76 -22.84
N SER A 365 -60.80 -34.84 -22.75
CA SER A 365 -61.74 -34.66 -21.60
C SER A 365 -61.12 -34.20 -20.25
N ALA A 366 -61.83 -33.56 -19.31
CA ALA A 366 -63.19 -33.01 -19.31
C ALA A 366 -63.22 -31.67 -18.51
N ALA A 367 -64.21 -30.81 -18.73
CA ALA A 367 -64.36 -29.54 -18.01
C ALA A 367 -65.42 -29.62 -16.90
N VAL A 368 -65.16 -28.93 -15.78
CA VAL A 368 -66.19 -28.53 -14.79
C VAL A 368 -65.87 -27.10 -14.33
N THR A 369 -66.88 -26.23 -14.33
CA THR A 369 -66.81 -24.80 -13.94
C THR A 369 -67.37 -24.57 -12.52
N PRO A 370 -67.27 -23.37 -11.92
CA PRO A 370 -67.11 -23.23 -10.46
C PRO A 370 -68.43 -23.12 -9.66
N THR A 371 -68.30 -22.98 -8.34
CA THR A 371 -69.37 -22.56 -7.42
C THR A 371 -68.75 -21.72 -6.29
N GLU A 372 -69.47 -20.70 -5.82
CA GLU A 372 -68.97 -19.67 -4.90
C GLU A 372 -69.26 -19.96 -3.40
N THR A 373 -68.52 -19.28 -2.51
CA THR A 373 -69.00 -18.52 -1.33
C THR A 373 -69.96 -19.22 -0.32
N PRO A 374 -69.62 -19.28 0.99
CA PRO A 374 -69.41 -18.03 1.75
C PRO A 374 -68.28 -17.96 2.80
N GLU A 375 -67.95 -16.71 3.09
CA GLU A 375 -67.13 -16.19 4.18
C GLU A 375 -67.82 -16.29 5.57
N PRO A 376 -67.04 -16.42 6.65
CA PRO A 376 -67.38 -15.81 7.95
C PRO A 376 -66.31 -14.80 8.41
N THR A 377 -66.75 -13.58 8.76
CA THR A 377 -65.92 -12.43 9.19
C THR A 377 -65.44 -12.57 10.67
N PRO A 378 -64.67 -11.61 11.24
CA PRO A 378 -63.28 -11.81 11.61
C PRO A 378 -63.04 -12.05 13.11
N SER A 379 -61.82 -12.47 13.47
CA SER A 379 -61.32 -12.43 14.85
C SER A 379 -60.02 -11.62 14.92
N SER A 380 -59.98 -10.61 15.76
CA SER A 380 -58.84 -9.69 15.94
C SER A 380 -57.64 -10.38 16.61
N THR A 381 -56.44 -10.12 16.11
CA THR A 381 -55.12 -10.46 16.68
C THR A 381 -54.14 -9.40 16.14
N PRO A 382 -53.17 -8.90 16.92
CA PRO A 382 -52.69 -7.53 16.76
C PRO A 382 -51.84 -7.28 15.53
N GLU A 383 -51.83 -6.00 15.16
CA GLU A 383 -50.97 -5.37 14.16
C GLU A 383 -49.48 -5.68 14.42
N PRO A 384 -48.70 -6.11 13.40
CA PRO A 384 -47.27 -6.33 13.58
C PRO A 384 -46.58 -4.98 13.77
N THR A 385 -45.83 -4.84 14.86
CA THR A 385 -44.95 -3.70 15.11
C THR A 385 -44.06 -3.46 13.88
N PRO A 386 -43.92 -2.21 13.39
CA PRO A 386 -43.02 -1.94 12.28
C PRO A 386 -41.60 -2.38 12.65
N SER A 387 -40.94 -3.09 11.72
CA SER A 387 -39.52 -3.41 11.83
C SER A 387 -38.73 -2.11 12.02
N PRO A 388 -37.68 -2.08 12.87
CA PRO A 388 -36.80 -0.92 12.90
C PRO A 388 -36.24 -0.67 11.50
N SER A 389 -36.35 0.58 11.05
CA SER A 389 -35.48 1.13 10.02
C SER A 389 -34.02 1.02 10.52
N PRO A 390 -33.00 0.91 9.65
CA PRO A 390 -31.64 1.23 10.08
C PRO A 390 -31.65 2.59 10.78
N SER A 391 -31.17 2.61 12.02
CA SER A 391 -30.92 3.84 12.75
C SER A 391 -29.63 4.44 12.21
N ALA A 392 -29.50 5.76 12.23
CA ALA A 392 -28.22 6.39 11.92
C ALA A 392 -27.12 5.88 12.89
N PRO A 393 -25.83 5.89 12.49
CA PRO A 393 -24.72 5.54 13.36
C PRO A 393 -24.74 6.36 14.66
N ALA A 394 -24.16 5.80 15.72
CA ALA A 394 -24.01 6.53 16.98
C ALA A 394 -22.83 7.50 16.88
N ALA A 395 -23.00 8.73 17.36
CA ALA A 395 -21.88 9.66 17.50
C ALA A 395 -20.79 9.04 18.40
N PRO A 396 -19.50 9.19 18.04
CA PRO A 396 -18.40 8.70 18.87
C PRO A 396 -18.35 9.43 20.21
N ALA A 397 -17.76 8.78 21.21
CA ALA A 397 -17.96 9.13 22.62
C ALA A 397 -16.88 10.07 23.18
N GLY A 398 -16.81 11.29 22.66
CA GLY A 398 -15.90 12.33 23.15
C GLY A 398 -16.15 13.66 22.48
N SER A 399 -16.13 13.68 21.15
CA SER A 399 -16.19 14.89 20.34
C SER A 399 -17.61 15.31 19.94
N GLU A 400 -17.83 16.62 19.76
CA GLU A 400 -19.01 17.16 19.06
C GLU A 400 -18.62 17.54 17.61
N TYR A 401 -19.53 17.39 16.63
CA TYR A 401 -19.26 17.62 15.21
C TYR A 401 -20.28 18.58 14.58
N GLU A 402 -19.81 19.41 13.64
CA GLU A 402 -20.65 20.38 12.91
C GLU A 402 -20.30 20.38 11.41
N ILE A 403 -21.30 20.16 10.54
CA ILE A 403 -21.16 20.30 9.09
C ILE A 403 -21.36 21.77 8.72
N VAL A 404 -20.44 22.33 7.93
CA VAL A 404 -20.59 23.63 7.28
C VAL A 404 -20.59 23.45 5.76
N THR A 405 -21.75 23.70 5.15
CA THR A 405 -21.94 23.61 3.69
C THR A 405 -21.39 24.86 2.99
N GLY A 406 -20.58 24.70 1.94
CA GLY A 406 -20.17 25.81 1.09
C GLY A 406 -18.83 25.63 0.37
N ASP A 407 -18.62 26.47 -0.63
CA ASP A 407 -17.46 26.45 -1.53
C ASP A 407 -16.23 27.08 -0.85
N TYR A 408 -15.62 26.34 0.08
CA TYR A 408 -14.41 26.75 0.81
C TYR A 408 -13.19 25.93 0.35
N SER A 409 -12.00 26.56 0.34
CA SER A 409 -10.75 25.81 0.28
C SER A 409 -10.47 25.09 1.61
N TRP A 410 -9.65 24.01 1.59
CA TRP A 410 -9.28 23.30 2.81
C TRP A 410 -8.64 24.24 3.85
N THR A 411 -7.79 25.17 3.41
CA THR A 411 -7.17 26.17 4.30
C THR A 411 -8.16 27.13 4.95
N GLU A 412 -9.25 27.49 4.26
CA GLU A 412 -10.30 28.35 4.83
C GLU A 412 -11.20 27.56 5.77
N ALA A 413 -11.50 26.30 5.44
CA ALA A 413 -12.27 25.39 6.28
C ALA A 413 -11.57 25.13 7.64
N GLU A 414 -10.27 24.81 7.62
CA GLU A 414 -9.46 24.63 8.83
C GLU A 414 -9.32 25.93 9.64
N GLN A 415 -9.18 27.08 8.97
CA GLN A 415 -9.20 28.36 9.69
C GLN A 415 -10.56 28.61 10.35
N LEU A 416 -11.66 28.31 9.67
CA LEU A 416 -13.01 28.57 10.17
C LEU A 416 -13.39 27.63 11.33
N CYS A 417 -13.00 26.35 11.30
CA CYS A 417 -13.14 25.47 12.48
C CYS A 417 -12.36 26.03 13.69
N ARG A 418 -11.13 26.53 13.49
CA ARG A 418 -10.31 27.15 14.55
C ARG A 418 -10.91 28.46 15.08
N GLU A 419 -11.57 29.25 14.23
CA GLU A 419 -12.29 30.46 14.65
C GLU A 419 -13.58 30.13 15.43
N MET A 420 -14.20 28.98 15.19
CA MET A 420 -15.33 28.47 15.97
C MET A 420 -14.89 27.74 17.26
N GLY A 421 -13.63 27.31 17.35
CA GLY A 421 -13.02 26.76 18.57
C GLY A 421 -12.59 25.30 18.49
N GLY A 422 -12.66 24.68 17.31
CA GLY A 422 -12.27 23.29 17.05
C GLY A 422 -11.21 23.18 15.94
N HIS A 423 -11.23 22.07 15.21
CA HIS A 423 -10.44 21.85 13.99
C HIS A 423 -11.26 21.05 12.96
N LEU A 424 -10.78 20.90 11.73
CA LEU A 424 -11.37 19.93 10.79
C LEU A 424 -11.32 18.52 11.40
N ALA A 425 -12.39 17.74 11.23
CA ALA A 425 -12.52 16.48 11.94
C ALA A 425 -11.39 15.49 11.63
N VAL A 426 -10.84 14.91 12.70
CA VAL A 426 -10.00 13.72 12.65
C VAL A 426 -10.90 12.50 12.40
N ILE A 427 -10.33 11.39 11.95
CA ILE A 427 -11.03 10.11 11.84
C ILE A 427 -10.08 9.03 12.35
N ASP A 428 -10.40 8.38 13.47
CA ASP A 428 -9.59 7.35 14.13
C ASP A 428 -10.10 5.92 13.84
N ASP A 429 -11.37 5.73 13.45
CA ASP A 429 -11.91 4.41 13.04
C ASP A 429 -13.05 4.44 11.99
N GLU A 430 -13.60 3.25 11.70
CA GLU A 430 -14.63 3.01 10.68
C GLU A 430 -16.05 3.37 11.15
N ASP A 431 -16.36 3.23 12.46
CA ASP A 431 -17.66 3.65 13.03
C ASP A 431 -17.78 5.18 12.99
N GLU A 432 -16.68 5.89 13.26
CA GLU A 432 -16.58 7.35 13.10
C GLU A 432 -16.72 7.79 11.64
N LEU A 433 -16.06 7.11 10.69
CA LEU A 433 -16.23 7.40 9.26
C LEU A 433 -17.69 7.22 8.82
N GLU A 434 -18.37 6.14 9.23
CA GLU A 434 -19.79 5.95 8.93
C GLU A 434 -20.67 7.07 9.55
N TYR A 435 -20.37 7.50 10.77
CA TYR A 435 -21.08 8.60 11.42
C TYR A 435 -20.90 9.93 10.66
N ILE A 436 -19.66 10.33 10.37
CA ILE A 436 -19.31 11.55 9.63
C ILE A 436 -19.93 11.54 8.23
N ALA A 437 -19.84 10.41 7.52
CA ALA A 437 -20.52 10.20 6.24
C ALA A 437 -22.04 10.43 6.37
N SER A 438 -22.68 9.89 7.41
CA SER A 438 -24.13 10.05 7.61
C SER A 438 -24.56 11.51 7.84
N LEU A 439 -23.71 12.34 8.43
CA LEU A 439 -23.94 13.79 8.57
C LEU A 439 -23.84 14.51 7.22
N ALA A 440 -22.80 14.22 6.43
CA ALA A 440 -22.62 14.78 5.09
C ALA A 440 -23.75 14.38 4.12
N GLU A 441 -24.26 13.14 4.23
CA GLU A 441 -25.44 12.69 3.47
C GLU A 441 -26.74 13.39 3.89
N ALA A 442 -26.89 13.76 5.17
CA ALA A 442 -28.08 14.46 5.66
C ALA A 442 -28.18 15.89 5.10
N GLU A 443 -27.05 16.58 4.94
CA GLU A 443 -26.96 17.89 4.27
C GLU A 443 -26.90 17.78 2.73
N GLY A 444 -26.87 16.55 2.19
CA GLY A 444 -26.91 16.30 0.75
C GLY A 444 -25.60 16.57 0.00
N LEU A 445 -24.47 16.53 0.71
CA LEU A 445 -23.14 16.70 0.13
C LEU A 445 -22.68 15.43 -0.61
N ASP A 446 -21.81 15.62 -1.61
CA ASP A 446 -21.07 14.55 -2.28
C ASP A 446 -19.55 14.62 -1.99
N PHE A 447 -19.08 15.73 -1.41
CA PHE A 447 -17.68 15.99 -1.04
C PHE A 447 -17.58 16.66 0.34
N LEU A 448 -16.60 16.24 1.17
CA LEU A 448 -16.41 16.78 2.53
C LEU A 448 -14.93 16.92 2.89
N TRP A 449 -14.48 18.12 3.28
CA TRP A 449 -13.13 18.32 3.83
C TRP A 449 -13.00 17.74 5.24
N ILE A 450 -11.87 17.08 5.50
CA ILE A 450 -11.50 16.47 6.79
C ILE A 450 -10.08 16.91 7.20
N GLY A 451 -9.70 16.70 8.47
CA GLY A 451 -8.48 17.19 9.12
C GLY A 451 -7.16 16.59 8.65
N PHE A 452 -7.12 16.02 7.45
CA PHE A 452 -5.96 15.39 6.85
C PHE A 452 -5.25 16.33 5.87
N TYR A 453 -3.92 16.43 5.97
CA TYR A 453 -3.09 17.22 5.05
C TYR A 453 -1.70 16.61 4.82
N ARG A 454 -0.99 17.11 3.81
CA ARG A 454 0.38 16.71 3.45
C ARG A 454 1.35 17.87 3.61
N ARG A 455 2.49 17.62 4.25
CA ARG A 455 3.63 18.55 4.36
C ARG A 455 4.94 17.79 4.15
N ASP A 456 5.88 18.35 3.40
CA ASP A 456 7.19 17.74 3.14
C ASP A 456 7.13 16.28 2.63
N GLY A 457 6.10 15.97 1.83
CA GLY A 457 5.84 14.62 1.31
C GLY A 457 5.29 13.61 2.33
N ASN A 458 5.02 14.03 3.57
CA ASN A 458 4.47 13.21 4.65
C ASN A 458 3.04 13.65 4.99
N PHE A 459 2.19 12.68 5.35
CA PHE A 459 0.81 12.94 5.74
C PHE A 459 0.67 13.17 7.24
N TYR A 460 -0.27 14.03 7.62
CA TYR A 460 -0.55 14.46 8.99
C TYR A 460 -2.05 14.67 9.17
N TRP A 461 -2.52 14.41 10.38
CA TRP A 461 -3.77 14.96 10.89
C TRP A 461 -3.52 16.28 11.61
N VAL A 462 -4.53 17.14 11.72
CA VAL A 462 -4.45 18.46 12.37
C VAL A 462 -4.09 18.39 13.85
N ASP A 463 -4.52 17.34 14.55
CA ASP A 463 -4.22 17.05 15.96
C ASP A 463 -2.86 16.33 16.15
N ASN A 464 -2.34 15.70 15.09
CA ASN A 464 -1.18 14.79 15.02
C ASN A 464 -1.44 13.33 15.46
N SER A 465 -2.69 12.86 15.42
CA SER A 465 -3.09 11.45 15.51
C SER A 465 -2.43 10.56 14.43
N PRO A 466 -2.43 9.23 14.61
CA PRO A 466 -2.16 8.29 13.53
C PRO A 466 -3.33 8.20 12.53
N GLY A 467 -4.58 8.26 13.01
CA GLY A 467 -5.83 8.18 12.27
C GLY A 467 -6.05 6.94 11.39
N TYR A 468 -7.23 6.93 10.76
CA TYR A 468 -7.77 5.90 9.89
C TYR A 468 -7.83 6.38 8.42
N TYR A 469 -7.75 5.45 7.46
CA TYR A 469 -7.54 5.77 6.05
C TYR A 469 -8.31 4.85 5.10
N ALA A 470 -9.46 5.31 4.60
CA ALA A 470 -10.28 4.59 3.61
C ALA A 470 -10.10 5.14 2.19
N TRP A 471 -8.89 5.02 1.62
CA TRP A 471 -8.54 5.54 0.29
C TRP A 471 -9.41 4.98 -0.85
N ALA A 472 -9.80 5.86 -1.78
CA ALA A 472 -10.45 5.45 -3.02
C ALA A 472 -9.48 4.66 -3.94
N PRO A 473 -9.97 3.78 -4.83
CA PRO A 473 -9.10 2.96 -5.69
C PRO A 473 -8.27 3.79 -6.68
N GLY A 474 -6.99 3.97 -6.36
CA GLY A 474 -6.04 4.81 -7.11
C GLY A 474 -5.37 5.87 -6.23
N GLU A 475 -6.00 6.21 -5.11
CA GLU A 475 -5.61 7.31 -4.23
C GLU A 475 -4.66 6.87 -3.10
N PRO A 476 -3.81 7.77 -2.58
CA PRO A 476 -3.63 9.17 -3.00
C PRO A 476 -2.87 9.32 -4.32
N SER A 477 -3.40 10.11 -5.25
CA SER A 477 -2.80 10.47 -6.54
C SER A 477 -1.44 11.14 -6.36
N ASN A 478 -1.29 11.94 -5.29
CA ASN A 478 -0.23 12.92 -5.04
C ASN A 478 -0.24 14.14 -5.98
N PHE A 479 -0.86 14.07 -7.16
CA PHE A 479 -0.87 15.10 -8.20
C PHE A 479 -2.09 14.95 -9.11
N ASP A 480 -2.77 16.07 -9.37
CA ASP A 480 -3.83 16.14 -10.38
C ASP A 480 -3.23 15.94 -11.79
N THR A 481 -4.10 15.64 -12.75
CA THR A 481 -3.84 15.50 -14.19
C THR A 481 -3.08 16.66 -14.86
N ASP A 482 -3.06 17.86 -14.27
CA ASP A 482 -2.27 19.01 -14.74
C ASP A 482 -0.89 19.14 -14.07
N GLY A 483 -0.56 18.28 -13.10
CA GLY A 483 0.66 18.30 -12.30
C GLY A 483 0.58 19.14 -11.01
N THR A 484 -0.59 19.69 -10.66
CA THR A 484 -0.79 20.38 -9.38
C THR A 484 -0.67 19.41 -8.22
N VAL A 485 0.07 19.80 -7.17
CA VAL A 485 0.28 19.00 -5.96
C VAL A 485 -1.02 18.90 -5.16
N GLU A 486 -1.48 17.68 -4.89
CA GLU A 486 -2.67 17.42 -4.09
C GLU A 486 -2.27 17.11 -2.65
N SER A 487 -2.78 17.84 -1.67
CA SER A 487 -2.18 17.88 -0.31
C SER A 487 -3.19 17.92 0.82
N TYR A 488 -4.47 17.73 0.53
CA TYR A 488 -5.58 17.97 1.45
C TYR A 488 -6.62 16.86 1.34
N GLY A 489 -7.11 16.38 2.48
CA GLY A 489 -8.00 15.22 2.53
C GLY A 489 -9.45 15.59 2.26
N LEU A 490 -10.00 15.02 1.19
CA LEU A 490 -11.40 15.15 0.82
C LEU A 490 -12.05 13.76 0.88
N LEU A 491 -13.13 13.61 1.64
CA LEU A 491 -14.02 12.46 1.48
C LEU A 491 -14.89 12.69 0.23
N MET A 492 -14.94 11.69 -0.66
CA MET A 492 -15.74 11.70 -1.87
C MET A 492 -16.76 10.56 -1.83
N LYS A 493 -18.03 10.90 -2.11
CA LYS A 493 -19.14 9.95 -2.18
C LYS A 493 -19.09 9.12 -3.46
N THR A 494 -18.86 7.82 -3.32
CA THR A 494 -18.84 6.84 -4.41
C THR A 494 -20.02 5.87 -4.26
N GLY A 495 -21.19 6.28 -4.74
CA GLY A 495 -22.43 5.49 -4.68
C GLY A 495 -23.03 5.46 -3.28
N SER A 496 -22.65 4.48 -2.47
CA SER A 496 -23.06 4.32 -1.06
C SER A 496 -21.87 4.14 -0.11
N LEU A 497 -20.68 4.57 -0.54
CA LEU A 497 -19.45 4.57 0.24
C LEU A 497 -18.86 5.99 0.21
N TRP A 498 -18.19 6.38 1.29
CA TRP A 498 -17.38 7.58 1.34
C TRP A 498 -15.91 7.17 1.44
N LEU A 499 -15.08 7.68 0.53
CA LEU A 499 -13.70 7.25 0.35
C LEU A 499 -12.78 8.47 0.25
N TYR A 500 -11.54 8.32 0.72
CA TYR A 500 -10.58 9.42 0.80
C TYR A 500 -9.95 9.66 -0.58
N ASN A 501 -9.84 10.92 -0.96
CA ASN A 501 -9.11 11.46 -2.11
C ASN A 501 -8.15 12.53 -1.57
N ASP A 502 -6.89 12.59 -2.04
CA ASP A 502 -6.12 13.81 -1.83
C ASP A 502 -6.48 14.81 -2.92
N SER A 503 -6.63 16.08 -2.55
CA SER A 503 -7.09 17.14 -3.45
C SER A 503 -6.13 18.32 -3.43
N ARG A 504 -6.08 19.06 -4.53
CA ARG A 504 -5.69 20.48 -4.54
C ARG A 504 -6.50 21.28 -3.49
N ASN A 505 -5.92 22.35 -2.94
CA ASN A 505 -6.52 23.13 -1.82
C ASN A 505 -7.92 23.68 -2.13
N ASP A 506 -8.16 24.07 -3.38
CA ASP A 506 -9.40 24.64 -3.86
C ASP A 506 -9.75 24.01 -5.22
N PRO A 507 -10.56 22.95 -5.23
CA PRO A 507 -11.09 22.34 -6.45
C PRO A 507 -12.36 23.06 -6.93
N ALA A 508 -13.05 23.79 -6.06
CA ALA A 508 -14.30 24.48 -6.37
C ALA A 508 -14.10 25.71 -7.29
N ALA A 509 -13.00 26.46 -7.12
CA ALA A 509 -12.68 27.59 -7.99
C ALA A 509 -12.30 27.18 -9.43
N LEU A 510 -11.74 25.98 -9.63
CA LEU A 510 -11.42 25.45 -10.98
C LEU A 510 -12.60 24.68 -11.59
N TYR A 511 -13.27 23.85 -10.79
CA TYR A 511 -14.29 22.91 -11.26
C TYR A 511 -15.65 23.14 -10.56
N PRO A 512 -16.23 24.35 -10.58
CA PRO A 512 -17.46 24.65 -9.87
C PRO A 512 -18.65 23.81 -10.38
N ALA A 513 -18.61 23.34 -11.62
CA ALA A 513 -19.63 22.42 -12.18
C ALA A 513 -19.62 21.00 -11.57
N ILE A 514 -18.66 20.69 -10.69
CA ILE A 514 -18.53 19.42 -9.95
C ILE A 514 -18.73 19.67 -8.45
N TYR A 515 -18.02 20.65 -7.87
CA TYR A 515 -17.97 20.84 -6.42
C TYR A 515 -18.91 21.92 -5.87
N SER A 516 -19.30 22.93 -6.67
CA SER A 516 -20.03 24.10 -6.15
C SER A 516 -21.42 23.72 -5.63
N GLY A 517 -21.67 23.95 -4.34
CA GLY A 517 -22.89 23.51 -3.65
C GLY A 517 -23.02 22.00 -3.41
N HIS A 518 -21.99 21.21 -3.75
CA HIS A 518 -21.88 19.77 -3.46
C HIS A 518 -20.76 19.47 -2.45
N ILE A 519 -19.94 20.48 -2.11
CA ILE A 519 -18.85 20.43 -1.14
C ILE A 519 -19.20 21.16 0.17
N GLY A 520 -18.64 20.67 1.26
CA GLY A 520 -18.62 21.33 2.56
C GLY A 520 -17.42 20.85 3.38
N PHE A 521 -17.44 21.17 4.67
CA PHE A 521 -16.44 20.68 5.62
C PHE A 521 -17.08 20.28 6.95
N ILE A 522 -16.36 19.50 7.74
CA ILE A 522 -16.78 19.08 9.08
C ILE A 522 -15.78 19.56 10.12
N CYS A 523 -16.28 20.28 11.14
CA CYS A 523 -15.50 20.61 12.33
C CYS A 523 -15.76 19.59 13.45
N GLU A 524 -14.76 19.45 14.31
CA GLU A 524 -14.76 18.63 15.52
C GLU A 524 -14.33 19.48 16.73
N TYR A 525 -14.91 19.20 17.91
CA TYR A 525 -14.71 19.95 19.16
C TYR A 525 -14.55 19.01 20.39
N ASP A 526 -13.61 19.35 21.29
CA ASP A 526 -13.29 18.71 22.60
C ASP A 526 -14.23 19.09 23.78
#